data_AF-A0ABD2V627-F1
#
_entry.id   AF-A0ABD2V627-F1
#
_cell.length_a   1.000
_cell.length_b   1.000
_cell.length_c   1.000
_cell.angle_alpha   90.00
_cell.angle_beta   90.00
_cell.angle_gamma   90.00
#
_symmetry.space_group_name_H-M   'P 1'
#
loop_
_entity.id
_entity.type
_entity.pdbx_description
1 polymer ?
#
loop_
_entity_poly.entity_id
_entity_poly.type
_entity_poly.pdbx_seq_one_letter_code
_entity_poly.pdbx_strand_id
1 'polypeptide(L)'
;HAYIFSINIISPLCWLLFIRRYRCSFTPPFSSGISIDFFFFTISCPKPCIYTKSHKGSSSVSEVEMVLVTFTWSHGGTHVFLCGSFDGWSEQIPMNLVEGSAAVFQRTVDVPPGYHKYKFLVDGIWQVDQDQLCVQDEYGAINNLVFVKESVSMPSTLIREDAQSKLVSGFTSSTHLEASSSSESQLKPVMQLNNEIDVSRHRLLMFLSSSQAYELIPNSGKVFALDTEVAVKQAFHIMYEQRLAVMPLWDGQNAMISGMLTAADFILILLKLQESHPMLTHDELEMHTISAWKYGKFQLQAEVSGAMIPPNRRVLQAGPDESLKDVALTLLQNKISAVPVLHSSEDGSSSQLLHTACLAGILNHICRHFRHSLEYLPIVQQPVGNLPFGTWTREVGGRASSRVLLTLHSGDLLSSALKLLIEGEISSIPIVDDNGALINVYSRSDITSLARGNVYARFRLDQMIMTQVLQVLDEASRDRCRTCTRFDSLYRIMEVLSDPTVRRVVVIDPNSRHVEGIITLRDVFNLLLG
;
A
#
# COMPACT_ATOMS: atom_id res chain seq x y z
N HIS A 1 10.39 24.41 -20.85
CA HIS A 1 11.25 23.26 -21.16
C HIS A 1 11.53 22.48 -19.88
N ALA A 2 10.97 21.27 -19.75
CA ALA A 2 11.24 20.36 -18.62
C ALA A 2 12.29 19.33 -19.07
N TYR A 3 13.36 19.14 -18.29
CA TYR A 3 14.35 18.09 -18.53
C TYR A 3 14.01 16.85 -17.69
N ILE A 4 13.78 15.73 -18.36
CA ILE A 4 13.65 14.39 -17.77
C ILE A 4 15.07 13.84 -17.60
N PHE A 5 15.51 13.54 -16.38
CA PHE A 5 16.72 12.76 -16.17
C PHE A 5 16.38 11.30 -15.91
N SER A 6 16.87 10.43 -16.80
CA SER A 6 16.86 8.98 -16.62
C SER A 6 18.27 8.55 -16.19
N ILE A 7 18.42 8.12 -14.95
CA ILE A 7 19.68 7.52 -14.49
C ILE A 7 19.65 6.04 -14.87
N ASN A 8 20.39 5.67 -15.91
CA ASN A 8 20.71 4.27 -16.23
C ASN A 8 21.96 3.88 -15.42
N ILE A 9 21.82 2.95 -14.47
CA ILE A 9 22.96 2.35 -13.78
C ILE A 9 23.49 1.22 -14.67
N ILE A 10 24.60 1.47 -15.38
CA ILE A 10 25.32 0.46 -16.16
C ILE A 10 26.47 -0.11 -15.31
N SER A 11 26.22 -1.29 -14.74
CA SER A 11 27.19 -2.29 -14.23
C SER A 11 27.99 -1.99 -12.94
N PRO A 12 28.49 -3.05 -12.25
CA PRO A 12 29.06 -2.98 -10.91
C PRO A 12 30.59 -3.07 -10.95
N LEU A 13 31.31 -1.99 -10.62
CA LEU A 13 32.70 -2.05 -10.19
C LEU A 13 33.11 -0.74 -9.50
N CYS A 14 33.35 -0.86 -8.20
CA CYS A 14 34.22 -0.07 -7.33
C CYS A 14 34.16 1.48 -7.24
N TRP A 15 33.87 1.88 -5.99
CA TRP A 15 34.55 2.84 -5.10
C TRP A 15 34.43 4.38 -5.30
N LEU A 16 34.16 5.01 -4.13
CA LEU A 16 34.39 6.41 -3.72
C LEU A 16 33.69 7.51 -4.53
N LEU A 17 32.70 8.16 -3.92
CA LEU A 17 32.23 9.47 -4.39
C LEU A 17 31.92 10.42 -3.22
N PHE A 18 32.78 11.42 -3.12
CA PHE A 18 32.59 12.67 -2.38
C PHE A 18 31.27 13.34 -2.82
N ILE A 19 30.49 13.82 -1.85
CA ILE A 19 29.37 14.73 -2.09
C ILE A 19 29.94 16.08 -2.52
N ARG A 20 29.78 16.48 -3.79
CA ARG A 20 29.99 17.86 -4.23
C ARG A 20 28.72 18.39 -4.90
N ARG A 21 28.22 19.52 -4.37
CA ARG A 21 27.25 20.41 -5.02
C ARG A 21 27.78 20.79 -6.39
N TYR A 22 27.06 20.48 -7.46
CA TYR A 22 27.33 21.04 -8.78
C TYR A 22 26.24 22.07 -9.12
N ARG A 23 26.70 23.30 -9.39
CA ARG A 23 25.91 24.40 -9.94
C ARG A 23 26.21 24.43 -11.43
N CYS A 24 25.27 24.01 -12.27
CA CYS A 24 25.45 24.04 -13.73
C CYS A 24 24.54 25.10 -14.33
N SER A 25 25.13 26.24 -14.71
CA SER A 25 24.51 27.26 -15.55
C SER A 25 24.78 26.90 -17.02
N PHE A 26 23.73 26.64 -17.81
CA PHE A 26 23.84 26.47 -19.25
C PHE A 26 23.05 27.56 -19.96
N THR A 27 23.74 28.47 -20.63
CA THR A 27 23.16 29.46 -21.53
C THR A 27 23.16 28.91 -22.96
N PRO A 28 22.00 28.70 -23.61
CA PRO A 28 21.96 28.42 -25.04
C PRO A 28 22.19 29.72 -25.84
N PRO A 29 22.73 29.65 -27.08
CA PRO A 29 22.74 30.80 -27.96
C PRO A 29 21.31 31.01 -28.49
N PHE A 30 20.82 32.24 -28.34
CA PHE A 30 19.52 32.78 -28.78
C PHE A 30 18.35 32.80 -27.76
N SER A 31 18.23 34.00 -27.17
CA SER A 31 17.08 34.70 -26.59
C SER A 31 16.31 34.13 -25.38
N SER A 32 16.25 34.99 -24.36
CA SER A 32 15.56 34.93 -23.05
C SER A 32 16.21 33.98 -22.02
N GLY A 33 17.05 34.59 -21.16
CA GLY A 33 17.71 33.91 -20.05
C GLY A 33 16.73 33.59 -18.93
N ILE A 34 16.63 32.29 -18.62
CA ILE A 34 16.06 31.77 -17.37
C ILE A 34 17.10 30.80 -16.83
N SER A 35 17.64 31.08 -15.64
CA SER A 35 18.50 30.15 -14.91
C SER A 35 17.59 29.21 -14.11
N ILE A 36 17.67 27.91 -14.35
CA ILE A 36 16.92 26.88 -13.62
C ILE A 36 17.91 26.08 -12.80
N ASP A 37 17.71 26.02 -11.48
CA ASP A 37 18.51 25.19 -10.57
C ASP A 37 17.98 23.75 -10.56
N PHE A 38 18.87 22.76 -10.74
CA PHE A 38 18.56 21.33 -10.68
C PHE A 38 19.17 20.69 -9.43
N PHE A 39 18.41 19.84 -8.74
CA PHE A 39 18.89 19.02 -7.63
C PHE A 39 18.96 17.55 -8.05
N PHE A 40 20.13 16.94 -7.90
CA PHE A 40 20.37 15.53 -8.23
C PHE A 40 20.54 14.71 -6.94
N PHE A 41 19.79 13.61 -6.83
CA PHE A 41 20.02 12.57 -5.81
C PHE A 41 20.24 11.22 -6.51
N THR A 42 21.46 10.71 -6.49
CA THR A 42 21.77 9.31 -6.86
C THR A 42 21.71 8.44 -5.61
N ILE A 43 20.80 7.46 -5.60
CA ILE A 43 20.75 6.42 -4.56
C ILE A 43 21.34 5.15 -5.16
N SER A 44 22.56 4.80 -4.74
CA SER A 44 23.07 3.43 -4.88
C SER A 44 22.54 2.62 -3.71
N CYS A 45 21.59 1.72 -3.97
CA CYS A 45 21.02 0.85 -2.95
C CYS A 45 21.97 -0.33 -2.69
N PRO A 46 22.51 -0.52 -1.48
CA PRO A 46 23.25 -1.71 -1.14
C PRO A 46 22.23 -2.77 -0.69
N LYS A 47 21.50 -3.38 -1.63
CA LYS A 47 20.89 -4.67 -1.29
C LYS A 47 22.03 -5.68 -1.23
N PRO A 48 22.29 -6.34 -0.09
CA PRO A 48 23.33 -7.36 -0.03
C PRO A 48 23.00 -8.44 -1.06
N CYS A 49 23.79 -8.49 -2.13
CA CYS A 49 23.78 -9.60 -3.05
C CYS A 49 24.37 -10.78 -2.29
N ILE A 50 23.54 -11.74 -1.86
CA ILE A 50 24.00 -13.05 -1.40
C ILE A 50 24.54 -13.77 -2.64
N TYR A 51 25.81 -13.51 -2.96
CA TYR A 51 26.58 -14.35 -3.88
C TYR A 51 27.06 -15.55 -3.08
N THR A 52 26.54 -16.73 -3.38
CA THR A 52 27.20 -17.99 -3.04
C THR A 52 28.52 -18.05 -3.80
N LYS A 53 29.64 -17.83 -3.12
CA LYS A 53 30.97 -18.21 -3.63
C LYS A 53 31.72 -19.05 -2.61
N SER A 54 32.06 -20.24 -3.09
CA SER A 54 32.96 -21.22 -2.50
C SER A 54 34.33 -20.62 -2.16
N HIS A 55 34.74 -20.82 -0.90
CA HIS A 55 36.07 -20.88 -0.28
C HIS A 55 37.31 -20.25 -0.97
N LYS A 56 37.98 -19.31 -0.30
CA LYS A 56 39.14 -19.51 0.64
C LYS A 56 39.86 -18.18 0.88
N GLY A 57 39.94 -17.73 2.12
CA GLY A 57 40.74 -16.57 2.53
C GLY A 57 40.41 -16.17 3.97
N SER A 58 41.40 -16.23 4.86
CA SER A 58 41.22 -16.05 6.30
C SER A 58 41.17 -14.57 6.69
N SER A 59 40.16 -14.14 7.46
CA SER A 59 40.29 -13.10 8.50
C SER A 59 38.96 -12.83 9.20
N SER A 60 39.01 -12.89 10.55
CA SER A 60 38.04 -12.43 11.56
C SER A 60 36.59 -12.93 11.45
N VAL A 61 36.28 -14.00 12.20
CA VAL A 61 34.90 -14.38 12.53
C VAL A 61 34.35 -13.33 13.49
N SER A 62 33.40 -12.52 13.03
CA SER A 62 32.47 -11.80 13.88
C SER A 62 31.57 -12.84 14.55
N GLU A 63 31.62 -12.95 15.88
CA GLU A 63 30.65 -13.76 16.64
C GLU A 63 29.25 -13.21 16.34
N VAL A 64 28.40 -14.03 15.73
CA VAL A 64 27.00 -13.69 15.50
C VAL A 64 26.29 -13.79 16.84
N GLU A 65 25.76 -12.67 17.35
CA GLU A 65 25.00 -12.65 18.59
C GLU A 65 23.72 -13.48 18.40
N MET A 66 23.56 -14.54 19.19
CA MET A 66 22.43 -15.45 19.08
C MET A 66 21.26 -14.95 19.94
N VAL A 67 20.03 -15.13 19.45
CA VAL A 67 18.81 -14.69 20.13
C VAL A 67 18.01 -15.91 20.59
N LEU A 68 17.61 -15.94 21.86
CA LEU A 68 16.76 -17.00 22.40
C LEU A 68 15.34 -16.88 21.84
N VAL A 69 14.93 -17.86 21.05
CA VAL A 69 13.60 -17.95 20.45
C VAL A 69 12.87 -19.17 20.99
N THR A 70 11.64 -18.97 21.46
CA THR A 70 10.80 -20.06 21.98
C THR A 70 9.81 -20.53 20.92
N PHE A 71 9.96 -21.77 20.50
CA PHE A 71 9.08 -22.48 19.58
C PHE A 71 8.05 -23.29 20.37
N THR A 72 6.80 -23.24 19.94
CA THR A 72 5.68 -23.93 20.59
C THR A 72 4.95 -24.78 19.55
N TRP A 73 4.51 -25.97 19.95
CA TRP A 73 3.66 -26.86 19.19
C TRP A 73 2.44 -27.23 20.04
N SER A 74 1.23 -26.90 19.58
CA SER A 74 -0.01 -27.01 20.37
C SER A 74 -0.94 -28.17 19.98
N HIS A 75 -0.57 -28.99 19.00
CA HIS A 75 -1.47 -29.96 18.37
C HIS A 75 -1.32 -31.40 18.88
N GLY A 76 -0.65 -31.61 20.02
CA GLY A 76 -0.45 -32.94 20.63
C GLY A 76 0.59 -33.82 19.93
N GLY A 77 0.77 -35.04 20.42
CA GLY A 77 1.79 -35.99 19.96
C GLY A 77 2.52 -36.65 21.13
N THR A 78 3.33 -37.68 20.87
CA THR A 78 4.12 -38.36 21.92
C THR A 78 5.59 -37.93 21.91
N HIS A 79 6.18 -37.81 20.73
CA HIS A 79 7.56 -37.38 20.53
C HIS A 79 7.57 -36.24 19.52
N VAL A 80 7.86 -35.02 20.01
CA VAL A 80 7.88 -33.81 19.19
C VAL A 80 9.30 -33.27 19.13
N PHE A 81 9.83 -33.12 17.92
CA PHE A 81 11.14 -32.51 17.67
C PHE A 81 10.99 -31.27 16.80
N LEU A 82 11.82 -30.26 17.08
CA LEU A 82 12.00 -29.07 16.27
C LEU A 82 13.23 -29.23 15.38
N CYS A 83 13.09 -28.92 14.09
CA CYS A 83 14.20 -28.87 13.13
C CYS A 83 14.11 -27.54 12.37
N GLY A 84 15.23 -26.91 12.03
CA GLY A 84 15.17 -25.67 11.26
C GLY A 84 16.47 -25.23 10.59
N SER A 85 16.40 -24.19 9.79
CA SER A 85 17.54 -23.68 9.03
C SER A 85 18.62 -23.03 9.89
N PHE A 86 18.31 -22.70 11.16
CA PHE A 86 19.24 -22.08 12.10
C PHE A 86 20.39 -23.00 12.51
N ASP A 87 20.23 -24.32 12.36
CA ASP A 87 21.31 -25.31 12.48
C ASP A 87 21.62 -26.01 11.14
N GLY A 88 21.05 -25.52 10.03
CA GLY A 88 21.18 -26.16 8.73
C GLY A 88 20.38 -27.46 8.57
N TRP A 89 19.33 -27.67 9.37
CA TRP A 89 18.50 -28.88 9.40
C TRP A 89 19.25 -30.13 9.86
N SER A 90 20.32 -29.96 10.64
CA SER A 90 21.18 -31.08 11.04
C SER A 90 20.67 -31.82 12.27
N GLU A 91 20.03 -31.10 13.20
CA GLU A 91 19.61 -31.65 14.50
C GLU A 91 18.08 -31.79 14.60
N GLN A 92 17.65 -32.82 15.33
CA GLN A 92 16.26 -32.99 15.75
C GLN A 92 16.17 -32.61 17.22
N ILE A 93 15.80 -31.35 17.50
CA ILE A 93 15.83 -30.80 18.86
C ILE A 93 14.56 -31.26 19.61
N PRO A 94 14.66 -32.10 20.65
CA PRO A 94 13.49 -32.58 21.38
C PRO A 94 12.79 -31.44 22.11
N MET A 95 11.47 -31.38 21.98
CA MET A 95 10.62 -30.40 22.67
C MET A 95 10.09 -30.96 23.99
N ASN A 96 9.86 -30.07 24.96
CA ASN A 96 9.38 -30.45 26.28
C ASN A 96 7.88 -30.21 26.39
N LEU A 97 7.13 -31.15 26.96
CA LEU A 97 5.72 -30.93 27.29
C LEU A 97 5.60 -29.84 28.36
N VAL A 98 4.73 -28.86 28.13
CA VAL A 98 4.49 -27.76 29.07
C VAL A 98 3.73 -28.26 30.28
N GLU A 99 4.22 -27.94 31.49
CA GLU A 99 3.56 -28.33 32.75
C GLU A 99 2.11 -27.84 32.80
N GLY A 100 1.17 -28.76 33.08
CA GLY A 100 -0.26 -28.48 33.13
C GLY A 100 -0.99 -28.57 31.78
N SER A 101 -0.29 -28.89 30.68
CA SER A 101 -0.91 -29.15 29.38
C SER A 101 -0.72 -30.61 28.95
N ALA A 102 -1.74 -31.18 28.31
CA ALA A 102 -1.68 -32.53 27.74
C ALA A 102 -1.24 -32.56 26.26
N ALA A 103 -1.11 -31.40 25.61
CA ALA A 103 -0.92 -31.33 24.16
C ALA A 103 0.08 -30.26 23.68
N VAL A 104 0.59 -29.41 24.58
CA VAL A 104 1.46 -28.29 24.21
C VAL A 104 2.91 -28.63 24.53
N PHE A 105 3.76 -28.58 23.52
CA PHE A 105 5.20 -28.77 23.59
C PHE A 105 5.92 -27.45 23.33
N GLN A 106 7.03 -27.20 24.03
CA GLN A 106 7.79 -25.97 23.91
C GLN A 106 9.30 -26.23 23.95
N ARG A 107 10.05 -25.43 23.20
CA ARG A 107 11.52 -25.44 23.22
C ARG A 107 12.07 -24.04 22.96
N THR A 108 13.01 -23.62 23.78
CA THR A 108 13.79 -22.40 23.53
C THR A 108 15.13 -22.78 22.90
N VAL A 109 15.48 -22.12 21.80
CA VAL A 109 16.69 -22.36 21.01
C VAL A 109 17.37 -21.04 20.71
N ASP A 110 18.70 -21.04 20.74
CA ASP A 110 19.52 -19.92 20.25
C ASP A 110 19.46 -19.88 18.73
N VAL A 111 18.92 -18.79 18.18
CA VAL A 111 18.71 -18.60 16.75
C VAL A 111 19.42 -17.31 16.31
N PRO A 112 20.23 -17.34 15.23
CA PRO A 112 20.83 -16.13 14.69
C PRO A 112 19.75 -15.10 14.24
N PRO A 113 20.02 -13.80 14.23
CA PRO A 113 19.13 -12.81 13.62
C PRO A 113 18.87 -13.13 12.15
N GLY A 114 17.64 -12.86 11.69
CA GLY A 114 17.21 -13.10 10.31
C GLY A 114 16.02 -14.05 10.17
N TYR A 115 15.73 -14.43 8.92
CA TYR A 115 14.64 -15.35 8.57
C TYR A 115 15.09 -16.81 8.67
N HIS A 116 14.36 -17.60 9.44
CA HIS A 116 14.63 -19.03 9.62
C HIS A 116 13.41 -19.87 9.30
N LYS A 117 13.63 -20.90 8.48
CA LYS A 117 12.61 -21.91 8.18
C LYS A 117 12.69 -23.00 9.24
N TYR A 118 11.57 -23.53 9.69
CA TYR A 118 11.57 -24.63 10.66
C TYR A 118 10.38 -25.56 10.44
N LYS A 119 10.43 -26.74 11.05
CA LYS A 119 9.39 -27.75 10.96
C LYS A 119 9.41 -28.63 12.20
N PHE A 120 8.28 -29.27 12.49
CA PHE A 120 8.16 -30.22 13.57
C PHE A 120 8.18 -31.65 13.02
N LEU A 121 8.88 -32.53 13.70
CA LEU A 121 8.79 -33.97 13.50
C LEU A 121 7.99 -34.54 14.68
N VAL A 122 6.72 -34.86 14.44
CA VAL A 122 5.77 -35.32 15.46
C VAL A 122 5.48 -36.78 15.20
N ASP A 123 5.89 -37.65 16.12
CA ASP A 123 5.71 -39.11 16.03
C ASP A 123 6.24 -39.70 14.71
N GLY A 124 7.35 -39.13 14.21
CA GLY A 124 7.99 -39.53 12.95
C GLY A 124 7.39 -38.91 11.69
N ILE A 125 6.38 -38.04 11.80
CA ILE A 125 5.73 -37.37 10.68
C ILE A 125 6.12 -35.89 10.66
N TRP A 126 6.57 -35.40 9.50
CA TRP A 126 6.89 -34.00 9.28
C TRP A 126 5.63 -33.14 9.23
N GLN A 127 5.47 -32.23 10.19
CA GLN A 127 4.33 -31.34 10.34
C GLN A 127 4.77 -29.89 10.47
N VAL A 128 3.94 -28.97 9.97
CA VAL A 128 4.07 -27.54 10.21
C VAL A 128 2.98 -27.11 11.17
N ASP A 129 3.28 -26.15 12.03
CA ASP A 129 2.25 -25.51 12.84
C ASP A 129 1.41 -24.60 11.93
N GLN A 130 0.13 -24.95 11.75
CA GLN A 130 -0.78 -24.23 10.85
C GLN A 130 -1.18 -22.85 11.39
N ASP A 131 -0.88 -22.58 12.67
CA ASP A 131 -1.11 -21.31 13.34
C ASP A 131 0.10 -20.36 13.21
N GLN A 132 1.23 -20.84 12.70
CA GLN A 132 2.46 -20.06 12.48
C GLN A 132 2.70 -19.81 10.98
N LEU A 133 3.42 -18.73 10.66
CA LEU A 133 3.78 -18.37 9.28
C LEU A 133 4.42 -19.57 8.56
N CYS A 134 4.00 -19.83 7.32
CA CYS A 134 4.51 -20.92 6.50
C CYS A 134 5.03 -20.38 5.16
N VAL A 135 6.11 -20.97 4.67
CA VAL A 135 6.72 -20.69 3.37
C VAL A 135 6.96 -22.00 2.62
N GLN A 136 6.73 -22.00 1.32
CA GLN A 136 7.08 -23.11 0.45
C GLN A 136 8.50 -22.90 -0.10
N ASP A 137 9.32 -23.95 -0.09
CA ASP A 137 10.64 -23.91 -0.72
C ASP A 137 10.59 -24.18 -2.24
N GLU A 138 11.74 -24.07 -2.90
CA GLU A 138 11.90 -24.24 -4.35
C GLU A 138 11.54 -25.66 -4.85
N TYR A 139 11.46 -26.63 -3.93
CA TYR A 139 11.12 -28.03 -4.20
C TYR A 139 9.67 -28.36 -3.81
N GLY A 140 8.90 -27.36 -3.41
CA GLY A 140 7.50 -27.50 -3.07
C GLY A 140 7.21 -27.91 -1.62
N ALA A 141 8.23 -28.06 -0.76
CA ALA A 141 8.02 -28.43 0.63
C ALA A 141 7.64 -27.22 1.49
N ILE A 142 6.61 -27.40 2.32
CA ILE A 142 6.10 -26.37 3.25
C ILE A 142 6.85 -26.47 4.58
N ASN A 143 7.34 -25.32 5.04
CA ASN A 143 8.04 -25.12 6.31
C ASN A 143 7.44 -23.90 7.04
N ASN A 144 7.47 -23.89 8.37
CA ASN A 144 7.20 -22.68 9.12
C ASN A 144 8.33 -21.65 8.93
N LEU A 145 8.05 -20.37 9.15
CA LEU A 145 8.99 -19.25 9.02
C LEU A 145 8.95 -18.36 10.27
N VAL A 146 10.11 -18.11 10.85
CA VAL A 146 10.28 -17.16 11.96
C VAL A 146 11.27 -16.06 11.55
N PHE A 147 10.99 -14.82 11.93
CA PHE A 147 11.94 -13.71 11.80
C PHE A 147 12.48 -13.34 13.18
N VAL A 148 13.80 -13.38 13.32
CA VAL A 148 14.51 -13.13 14.57
C VAL A 148 15.17 -11.76 14.48
N LYS A 149 14.74 -10.84 15.35
CA LYS A 149 15.29 -9.47 15.42
C LYS A 149 16.64 -9.46 16.11
N GLU A 150 17.54 -8.59 15.66
CA GLU A 150 18.84 -8.33 16.30
C GLU A 150 18.63 -7.61 17.65
N SER A 151 19.29 -8.08 18.70
CA SER A 151 19.26 -7.46 20.03
C SER A 151 20.11 -6.19 20.04
N VAL A 152 19.48 -5.02 20.12
CA VAL A 152 20.21 -3.77 20.37
C VAL A 152 20.52 -3.68 21.86
N SER A 153 21.76 -3.97 22.27
CA SER A 153 22.20 -3.78 23.65
C SER A 153 22.26 -2.28 23.97
N MET A 154 21.30 -1.77 24.73
CA MET A 154 21.42 -0.46 25.38
C MET A 154 22.37 -0.56 26.58
N PRO A 155 23.25 0.42 26.85
CA PRO A 155 24.08 0.41 28.04
C PRO A 155 23.22 0.58 29.30
N SER A 156 23.26 -0.42 30.17
CA SER A 156 22.59 -0.41 31.47
C SER A 156 23.34 0.48 32.46
N THR A 157 22.75 1.60 32.85
CA THR A 157 23.12 2.28 34.10
C THR A 157 21.88 2.75 34.87
N LEU A 158 21.71 2.12 36.03
CA LEU A 158 21.07 2.60 37.26
C LEU A 158 19.54 2.80 37.23
N ILE A 159 18.82 1.92 37.94
CA ILE A 159 18.21 2.24 39.26
C ILE A 159 17.89 0.92 39.97
N ARG A 160 18.29 0.84 41.24
CA ARG A 160 18.18 -0.28 42.16
C ARG A 160 17.08 0.04 43.19
N GLU A 161 16.24 -0.97 43.48
CA GLU A 161 15.47 -1.24 44.72
C GLU A 161 14.40 -0.18 45.15
N ASP A 162 13.20 -0.52 45.65
CA ASP A 162 12.83 -1.65 46.50
C ASP A 162 11.29 -1.89 46.60
N ALA A 163 10.94 -3.16 46.81
CA ALA A 163 9.94 -3.74 47.73
C ALA A 163 8.41 -3.41 47.73
N GLN A 164 7.64 -4.50 47.51
CA GLN A 164 6.56 -5.06 48.36
C GLN A 164 5.05 -4.70 48.16
N SER A 165 4.36 -5.71 47.58
CA SER A 165 3.16 -6.39 48.09
C SER A 165 1.75 -5.80 47.87
N LYS A 166 0.88 -6.58 47.19
CA LYS A 166 -0.29 -7.25 47.80
C LYS A 166 -1.05 -8.16 46.82
N LEU A 167 -1.13 -9.43 47.20
CA LEU A 167 -2.09 -10.43 46.75
C LEU A 167 -3.51 -10.08 47.25
N VAL A 168 -4.55 -10.29 46.44
CA VAL A 168 -5.82 -10.93 46.86
C VAL A 168 -6.46 -11.65 45.66
N SER A 169 -6.70 -12.95 45.89
CA SER A 169 -7.42 -13.95 45.10
C SER A 169 -8.95 -13.76 45.10
N GLY A 170 -9.66 -14.29 44.10
CA GLY A 170 -11.10 -14.51 44.19
C GLY A 170 -11.74 -15.18 42.97
N PHE A 171 -11.74 -16.52 42.96
CA PHE A 171 -12.57 -17.40 42.13
C PHE A 171 -14.06 -17.25 42.49
N THR A 172 -14.97 -17.35 41.51
CA THR A 172 -16.15 -18.27 41.54
C THR A 172 -16.79 -18.42 40.15
N SER A 173 -17.13 -19.67 39.84
CA SER A 173 -17.82 -20.15 38.64
C SER A 173 -19.35 -20.08 38.77
N SER A 174 -20.09 -19.93 37.66
CA SER A 174 -21.36 -20.65 37.49
C SER A 174 -21.74 -20.85 36.02
N THR A 175 -21.82 -22.12 35.65
CA THR A 175 -22.54 -22.73 34.54
C THR A 175 -24.02 -22.37 34.50
N HIS A 176 -24.58 -22.18 33.30
CA HIS A 176 -25.96 -22.59 33.00
C HIS A 176 -26.07 -23.04 31.53
N LEU A 177 -26.40 -24.32 31.36
CA LEU A 177 -26.83 -24.97 30.13
C LEU A 177 -28.35 -24.82 30.03
N GLU A 178 -28.85 -24.37 28.88
CA GLU A 178 -30.21 -24.69 28.44
C GLU A 178 -30.18 -25.13 26.98
N ALA A 179 -30.71 -26.33 26.75
CA ALA A 179 -30.92 -26.92 25.45
C ALA A 179 -32.19 -26.34 24.82
N SER A 180 -32.12 -25.99 23.54
CA SER A 180 -33.30 -25.93 22.69
C SER A 180 -32.96 -26.43 21.28
N SER A 181 -33.82 -27.33 20.83
CA SER A 181 -33.78 -28.12 19.62
C SER A 181 -34.21 -27.34 18.38
N SER A 182 -33.80 -27.87 17.23
CA SER A 182 -34.38 -27.75 15.87
C SER A 182 -34.26 -26.41 15.13
N SER A 183 -33.24 -26.31 14.26
CA SER A 183 -33.41 -25.98 12.82
C SER A 183 -32.04 -25.92 12.11
N GLU A 184 -31.43 -27.07 11.83
CA GLU A 184 -30.28 -27.17 10.92
C GLU A 184 -30.78 -27.26 9.47
N SER A 185 -30.52 -26.22 8.67
CA SER A 185 -30.22 -26.39 7.23
C SER A 185 -29.81 -25.12 6.45
N GLN A 186 -29.71 -23.92 7.05
CA GLN A 186 -29.20 -22.74 6.31
C GLN A 186 -28.06 -21.92 6.95
N LEU A 187 -27.63 -22.24 8.18
CA LEU A 187 -26.58 -21.47 8.89
C LEU A 187 -25.12 -21.90 8.59
N LYS A 188 -24.92 -23.06 7.97
CA LYS A 188 -23.56 -23.65 7.75
C LYS A 188 -22.65 -22.85 6.79
N PRO A 189 -23.12 -22.32 5.64
CA PRO A 189 -22.24 -21.64 4.68
C PRO A 189 -21.69 -20.31 5.20
N VAL A 190 -22.47 -19.56 5.98
CA VAL A 190 -22.10 -18.23 6.48
C VAL A 190 -21.07 -18.32 7.61
N MET A 191 -21.25 -19.28 8.54
CA MET A 191 -20.28 -19.50 9.63
C MET A 191 -18.93 -19.98 9.09
N GLN A 192 -18.93 -20.82 8.06
CA GLN A 192 -17.69 -21.29 7.42
C GLN A 192 -16.95 -20.16 6.71
N LEU A 193 -17.65 -19.30 5.96
CA LEU A 193 -17.03 -18.15 5.29
C LEU A 193 -16.47 -17.13 6.28
N ASN A 194 -17.18 -16.84 7.39
CA ASN A 194 -16.67 -15.94 8.42
C ASN A 194 -15.38 -16.48 9.06
N ASN A 195 -15.32 -17.78 9.35
CA ASN A 195 -14.11 -18.42 9.86
C ASN A 195 -12.95 -18.34 8.84
N GLU A 196 -13.21 -18.56 7.54
CA GLU A 196 -12.20 -18.42 6.49
C GLU A 196 -11.67 -16.98 6.37
N ILE A 197 -12.55 -15.99 6.51
CA ILE A 197 -12.19 -14.57 6.55
C ILE A 197 -11.26 -14.30 7.74
N ASP A 198 -11.65 -14.73 8.94
CA ASP A 198 -10.90 -14.45 10.17
C ASP A 198 -9.52 -15.13 10.18
N VAL A 199 -9.44 -16.38 9.73
CA VAL A 199 -8.15 -17.10 9.56
C VAL A 199 -7.25 -16.37 8.57
N SER A 200 -7.79 -15.96 7.42
CA SER A 200 -7.01 -15.26 6.40
C SER A 200 -6.54 -13.88 6.88
N ARG A 201 -7.40 -13.14 7.60
CA ARG A 201 -7.06 -11.85 8.22
C ARG A 201 -5.94 -11.99 9.23
N HIS A 202 -6.03 -12.98 10.13
CA HIS A 202 -5.00 -13.23 11.13
C HIS A 202 -3.64 -13.49 10.47
N ARG A 203 -3.61 -14.37 9.47
CA ARG A 203 -2.40 -14.73 8.72
C ARG A 203 -1.80 -13.54 7.96
N LEU A 204 -2.62 -12.72 7.32
CA LEU A 204 -2.19 -11.49 6.65
C LEU A 204 -1.67 -10.44 7.63
N LEU A 205 -2.32 -10.28 8.79
CA LEU A 205 -1.87 -9.35 9.82
C LEU A 205 -0.52 -9.76 10.40
N MET A 206 -0.31 -11.06 10.64
CA MET A 206 0.99 -11.59 11.07
C MET A 206 2.08 -11.26 10.04
N PHE A 207 1.83 -11.56 8.76
CA PHE A 207 2.76 -11.26 7.67
C PHE A 207 3.06 -9.77 7.52
N LEU A 208 2.04 -8.91 7.53
CA LEU A 208 2.22 -7.45 7.38
C LEU A 208 2.86 -6.81 8.61
N SER A 209 2.74 -7.42 9.78
CA SER A 209 3.41 -6.96 11.01
C SER A 209 4.90 -7.32 11.02
N SER A 210 5.29 -8.41 10.34
CA SER A 210 6.70 -8.80 10.19
C SER A 210 7.40 -8.13 9.01
N SER A 211 6.64 -7.68 8.01
CA SER A 211 7.15 -7.03 6.79
C SER A 211 7.34 -5.53 7.00
N GLN A 212 8.38 -4.95 6.41
CA GLN A 212 8.74 -3.53 6.58
C GLN A 212 8.51 -2.69 5.32
N ALA A 213 8.29 -1.38 5.48
CA ALA A 213 8.15 -0.44 4.36
C ALA A 213 9.34 -0.46 3.38
N TYR A 214 10.54 -0.76 3.89
CA TYR A 214 11.74 -0.97 3.09
C TYR A 214 11.57 -2.04 2.01
N GLU A 215 10.77 -3.08 2.27
CA GLU A 215 10.55 -4.20 1.33
C GLU A 215 9.70 -3.79 0.11
N LEU A 216 9.01 -2.64 0.17
CA LEU A 216 8.33 -2.06 -0.99
C LEU A 216 9.30 -1.38 -1.96
N ILE A 217 10.51 -1.06 -1.51
CA ILE A 217 11.49 -0.30 -2.29
C ILE A 217 12.14 -1.24 -3.32
N PRO A 218 11.98 -0.96 -4.63
CA PRO A 218 12.61 -1.78 -5.66
C PRO A 218 14.13 -1.66 -5.61
N ASN A 219 14.84 -2.68 -6.11
CA ASN A 219 16.32 -2.67 -6.15
C ASN A 219 16.87 -1.48 -6.95
N SER A 220 16.12 -1.04 -7.95
CA SER A 220 16.36 0.16 -8.74
C SER A 220 15.01 0.77 -9.12
N GLY A 221 14.90 2.09 -9.03
CA GLY A 221 13.67 2.80 -9.33
C GLY A 221 13.91 4.31 -9.38
N LYS A 222 12.91 5.02 -9.87
CA LYS A 222 12.88 6.49 -9.86
C LYS A 222 11.97 6.96 -8.73
N VAL A 223 12.40 7.98 -8.03
CA VAL A 223 11.62 8.68 -7.01
C VAL A 223 11.37 10.09 -7.54
N PHE A 224 10.13 10.55 -7.46
CA PHE A 224 9.73 11.86 -7.93
C PHE A 224 9.33 12.73 -6.74
N ALA A 225 9.78 13.97 -6.74
CA ALA A 225 9.30 15.02 -5.87
C ALA A 225 9.23 16.32 -6.69
N LEU A 226 8.24 17.15 -6.40
CA LEU A 226 8.00 18.38 -7.13
C LEU A 226 8.24 19.58 -6.21
N ASP A 227 9.04 20.54 -6.67
CA ASP A 227 9.23 21.80 -5.95
C ASP A 227 7.89 22.55 -5.81
N THR A 228 7.61 23.09 -4.63
CA THR A 228 6.38 23.83 -4.36
C THR A 228 6.23 25.12 -5.18
N GLU A 229 7.33 25.68 -5.69
CA GLU A 229 7.31 26.90 -6.52
C GLU A 229 6.98 26.63 -7.99
N VAL A 230 6.80 25.37 -8.38
CA VAL A 230 6.37 25.02 -9.74
C VAL A 230 4.95 25.53 -10.01
N ALA A 231 4.73 26.06 -11.21
CA ALA A 231 3.41 26.49 -11.67
C ALA A 231 2.43 25.31 -11.77
N VAL A 232 1.16 25.54 -11.44
CA VAL A 232 0.11 24.50 -11.43
C VAL A 232 0.05 23.74 -12.75
N LYS A 233 0.05 24.45 -13.89
CA LYS A 233 0.04 23.81 -15.22
C LYS A 233 1.19 22.83 -15.39
N GLN A 234 2.41 23.26 -15.03
CA GLN A 234 3.62 22.44 -15.20
C GLN A 234 3.57 21.21 -14.30
N ALA A 235 3.11 21.37 -13.06
CA ALA A 235 2.94 20.28 -12.10
C ALA A 235 2.07 19.15 -12.65
N PHE A 236 0.87 19.48 -13.14
CA PHE A 236 -0.07 18.47 -13.65
C PHE A 236 0.33 17.91 -15.03
N HIS A 237 1.05 18.68 -15.84
CA HIS A 237 1.67 18.16 -17.05
C HIS A 237 2.71 17.08 -16.72
N ILE A 238 3.60 17.33 -15.75
CA ILE A 238 4.60 16.36 -15.29
C ILE A 238 3.90 15.11 -14.72
N MET A 239 2.87 15.27 -13.88
CA MET A 239 2.12 14.13 -13.33
C MET A 239 1.52 13.26 -14.44
N TYR A 240 0.93 13.87 -15.48
CA TYR A 240 0.37 13.14 -16.61
C TYR A 240 1.46 12.42 -17.42
N GLU A 241 2.53 13.12 -17.81
CA GLU A 241 3.61 12.55 -18.63
C GLU A 241 4.32 11.38 -17.93
N GLN A 242 4.56 11.51 -16.62
CA GLN A 242 5.21 10.47 -15.82
C GLN A 242 4.21 9.39 -15.33
N ARG A 243 2.92 9.52 -15.66
CA ARG A 243 1.83 8.61 -15.22
C ARG A 243 1.77 8.46 -13.69
N LEU A 244 2.00 9.55 -12.97
CA LEU A 244 2.03 9.57 -11.51
C LEU A 244 0.66 10.00 -10.97
N ALA A 245 0.06 9.13 -10.15
CA ALA A 245 -1.22 9.43 -9.49
C ALA A 245 -1.08 10.38 -8.30
N VAL A 246 0.10 10.38 -7.67
CA VAL A 246 0.43 11.17 -6.48
C VAL A 246 1.88 11.65 -6.61
N MET A 247 2.14 12.88 -6.18
CA MET A 247 3.46 13.50 -6.24
C MET A 247 3.81 14.14 -4.88
N PRO A 248 4.87 13.68 -4.20
CA PRO A 248 5.43 14.38 -3.05
C PRO A 248 5.85 15.81 -3.40
N LEU A 249 5.54 16.77 -2.52
CA LEU A 249 5.91 18.18 -2.67
C LEU A 249 7.14 18.50 -1.82
N TRP A 250 8.21 18.94 -2.47
CA TRP A 250 9.45 19.37 -1.84
C TRP A 250 9.43 20.87 -1.57
N ASP A 251 9.59 21.25 -0.32
CA ASP A 251 9.79 22.64 0.08
C ASP A 251 11.30 22.91 0.17
N GLY A 252 11.82 23.66 -0.81
CA GLY A 252 13.23 24.01 -0.88
C GLY A 252 13.72 24.93 0.25
N GLN A 253 12.82 25.69 0.90
CA GLN A 253 13.19 26.59 1.99
C GLN A 253 13.40 25.82 3.29
N ASN A 254 12.51 24.85 3.56
CA ASN A 254 12.55 24.02 4.77
C ASN A 254 13.26 22.67 4.58
N ALA A 255 13.73 22.38 3.37
CA ALA A 255 14.39 21.13 2.99
C ALA A 255 13.62 19.87 3.41
N MET A 256 12.31 19.86 3.19
CA MET A 256 11.42 18.79 3.63
C MET A 256 10.27 18.51 2.66
N ILE A 257 9.69 17.31 2.78
CA ILE A 257 8.42 17.01 2.11
C ILE A 257 7.29 17.72 2.85
N SER A 258 6.65 18.66 2.15
CA SER A 258 5.67 19.58 2.74
C SER A 258 4.23 19.23 2.37
N GLY A 259 4.01 18.34 1.39
CA GLY A 259 2.67 17.88 1.01
C GLY A 259 2.67 16.75 0.00
N MET A 260 1.47 16.34 -0.41
CA MET A 260 1.24 15.40 -1.51
C MET A 260 0.26 16.06 -2.49
N LEU A 261 0.63 16.10 -3.76
CA LEU A 261 -0.21 16.59 -4.86
C LEU A 261 -0.89 15.42 -5.56
N THR A 262 -2.19 15.53 -5.79
CA THR A 262 -3.01 14.49 -6.40
C THR A 262 -3.91 15.09 -7.48
N ALA A 263 -4.49 14.23 -8.32
CA ALA A 263 -5.49 14.68 -9.30
C ALA A 263 -6.72 15.33 -8.64
N ALA A 264 -7.04 15.03 -7.38
CA ALA A 264 -8.12 15.70 -6.65
C ALA A 264 -7.81 17.19 -6.42
N ASP A 265 -6.54 17.54 -6.20
CA ASP A 265 -6.13 18.94 -6.08
C ASP A 265 -6.35 19.67 -7.41
N PHE A 266 -6.09 19.02 -8.55
CA PHE A 266 -6.37 19.63 -9.85
C PHE A 266 -7.85 19.90 -10.06
N ILE A 267 -8.71 18.94 -9.70
CA ILE A 267 -10.16 19.10 -9.81
C ILE A 267 -10.62 20.31 -8.97
N LEU A 268 -10.13 20.43 -7.74
CA LEU A 268 -10.46 21.56 -6.87
C LEU A 268 -9.97 22.90 -7.44
N ILE A 269 -8.76 22.94 -8.00
CA ILE A 269 -8.23 24.15 -8.65
C ILE A 269 -9.13 24.56 -9.81
N LEU A 270 -9.44 23.63 -10.71
CA LEU A 270 -10.24 23.91 -11.90
C LEU A 270 -11.65 24.37 -11.53
N LEU A 271 -12.30 23.71 -10.58
CA LEU A 271 -13.63 24.12 -10.10
C LEU A 271 -13.58 25.51 -9.44
N LYS A 272 -12.54 25.81 -8.65
CA LYS A 272 -12.43 27.10 -7.96
C LYS A 272 -12.15 28.26 -8.92
N LEU A 273 -11.28 28.05 -9.89
CA LEU A 273 -11.00 29.04 -10.93
C LEU A 273 -12.26 29.28 -11.78
N GLN A 274 -13.05 28.24 -12.06
CA GLN A 274 -14.32 28.36 -12.78
C GLN A 274 -15.37 29.21 -12.04
N GLU A 275 -15.44 29.14 -10.70
CA GLU A 275 -16.32 30.02 -9.90
C GLU A 275 -15.98 31.50 -10.07
N SER A 276 -14.69 31.80 -10.24
CA SER A 276 -14.18 33.17 -10.31
C SER A 276 -14.14 33.70 -11.74
N HIS A 277 -13.90 32.83 -12.72
CA HIS A 277 -13.74 33.15 -14.13
C HIS A 277 -14.45 32.13 -15.03
N PRO A 278 -15.46 32.53 -15.83
CA PRO A 278 -16.22 31.61 -16.69
C PRO A 278 -15.43 31.10 -17.91
N MET A 279 -14.27 31.69 -18.23
CA MET A 279 -13.28 31.11 -19.15
C MET A 279 -11.93 31.02 -18.44
N LEU A 280 -11.44 29.79 -18.27
CA LEU A 280 -10.11 29.53 -17.75
C LEU A 280 -9.10 29.91 -18.82
N THR A 281 -8.37 31.01 -18.60
CA THR A 281 -7.28 31.37 -19.51
C THR A 281 -6.05 30.52 -19.23
N HIS A 282 -5.22 30.38 -20.26
CA HIS A 282 -3.95 29.68 -20.12
C HIS A 282 -3.07 30.33 -19.03
N ASP A 283 -3.11 31.65 -18.96
CA ASP A 283 -2.28 32.48 -18.11
C ASP A 283 -2.61 32.28 -16.62
N GLU A 284 -3.87 32.04 -16.26
CA GLU A 284 -4.29 31.84 -14.86
C GLU A 284 -3.58 30.66 -14.19
N LEU A 285 -3.44 29.51 -14.88
CA LEU A 285 -2.77 28.32 -14.33
C LEU A 285 -1.25 28.39 -14.43
N GLU A 286 -0.69 29.33 -15.20
CA GLU A 286 0.75 29.62 -15.21
C GLU A 286 1.14 30.66 -14.15
N MET A 287 0.23 31.56 -13.79
CA MET A 287 0.46 32.61 -12.79
C MET A 287 0.40 32.10 -11.35
N HIS A 288 -0.21 30.93 -11.10
CA HIS A 288 -0.32 30.34 -9.77
C HIS A 288 0.68 29.20 -9.56
N THR A 289 1.39 29.23 -8.42
CA THR A 289 2.28 28.16 -7.97
C THR A 289 1.54 27.14 -7.12
N ILE A 290 2.13 25.94 -6.95
CA ILE A 290 1.61 24.92 -6.04
C ILE A 290 1.62 25.42 -4.58
N SER A 291 2.63 26.19 -4.17
CA SER A 291 2.70 26.81 -2.83
C SER A 291 1.55 27.78 -2.58
N ALA A 292 1.25 28.66 -3.55
CA ALA A 292 0.13 29.60 -3.45
C ALA A 292 -1.21 28.87 -3.33
N TRP A 293 -1.44 27.83 -4.15
CA TRP A 293 -2.65 27.03 -4.07
C TRP A 293 -2.78 26.29 -2.73
N LYS A 294 -1.69 25.65 -2.27
CA LYS A 294 -1.65 24.95 -0.99
C LYS A 294 -2.05 25.87 0.16
N TYR A 295 -1.53 27.10 0.17
CA TYR A 295 -1.86 28.12 1.17
C TYR A 295 -3.34 28.53 1.10
N GLY A 296 -3.88 28.82 -0.09
CA GLY A 296 -5.29 29.17 -0.28
C GLY A 296 -6.26 28.05 0.11
N LYS A 297 -5.91 26.79 -0.19
CA LYS A 297 -6.70 25.61 0.20
C LYS A 297 -6.86 25.50 1.71
N PHE A 298 -5.81 25.79 2.48
CA PHE A 298 -5.88 25.77 3.94
C PHE A 298 -6.79 26.86 4.50
N GLN A 299 -6.80 28.06 3.91
CA GLN A 299 -7.70 29.14 4.33
C GLN A 299 -9.17 28.76 4.12
N LEU A 300 -9.51 28.22 2.95
CA LEU A 300 -10.86 27.75 2.65
C LEU A 300 -11.31 26.63 3.60
N GLN A 301 -10.42 25.69 3.94
CA GLN A 301 -10.74 24.61 4.88
C GLN A 301 -10.92 25.11 6.33
N ALA A 302 -10.18 26.13 6.73
CA ALA A 302 -10.32 26.76 8.04
C ALA A 302 -11.65 27.52 8.18
N GLU A 303 -12.10 28.20 7.13
CA GLU A 303 -13.40 28.89 7.08
C GLU A 303 -14.58 27.91 7.18
N VAL A 304 -14.52 26.78 6.48
CA VAL A 304 -15.59 25.76 6.47
C VAL A 304 -15.65 24.96 7.77
N SER A 305 -14.50 24.65 8.38
CA SER A 305 -14.44 23.76 9.55
C SER A 305 -14.55 24.49 10.90
N GLY A 306 -14.46 25.83 10.91
CA GLY A 306 -14.43 26.63 12.14
C GLY A 306 -13.23 26.35 13.07
N ALA A 307 -12.31 25.49 12.64
CA ALA A 307 -11.13 25.06 13.36
C ALA A 307 -9.89 25.70 12.73
N MET A 308 -9.05 26.31 13.55
CA MET A 308 -7.76 26.84 13.12
C MET A 308 -6.84 25.66 12.78
N ILE A 309 -6.90 25.17 11.54
CA ILE A 309 -5.97 24.14 11.06
C ILE A 309 -4.62 24.83 10.87
N PRO A 310 -3.56 24.44 11.61
CA PRO A 310 -2.27 25.09 11.45
C PRO A 310 -1.76 24.86 10.01
N PRO A 311 -1.18 25.89 9.36
CA PRO A 311 -0.67 25.80 7.98
C PRO A 311 0.46 24.75 7.81
N ASN A 312 1.01 24.26 8.94
CA ASN A 312 2.10 23.29 9.02
C ASN A 312 1.64 21.94 9.60
N ARG A 313 0.46 21.43 9.21
CA ARG A 313 0.13 20.02 9.52
C ARG A 313 1.19 19.15 8.84
N ARG A 314 2.01 18.46 9.64
CA ARG A 314 3.05 17.56 9.11
C ARG A 314 2.41 16.54 8.19
N VAL A 315 3.03 16.34 7.03
CA VAL A 315 2.64 15.30 6.08
C VAL A 315 2.76 13.95 6.78
N LEU A 316 1.75 13.11 6.64
CA LEU A 316 1.84 11.73 7.09
C LEU A 316 2.91 11.04 6.27
N GLN A 317 3.91 10.48 6.94
CA GLN A 317 5.10 9.86 6.36
C GLN A 317 5.36 8.54 7.05
N ALA A 318 6.08 7.64 6.38
CA ALA A 318 6.49 6.36 6.95
C ALA A 318 8.02 6.28 7.06
N GLY A 319 8.51 5.56 8.07
CA GLY A 319 9.92 5.16 8.15
C GLY A 319 10.19 3.88 7.34
N PRO A 320 11.43 3.61 6.90
CA PRO A 320 11.76 2.36 6.21
C PRO A 320 11.52 1.12 7.08
N ASP A 321 11.71 1.23 8.40
CA ASP A 321 11.59 0.12 9.36
C ASP A 321 10.16 -0.06 9.89
N GLU A 322 9.23 0.82 9.51
CA GLU A 322 7.83 0.75 9.91
C GLU A 322 7.13 -0.46 9.27
N SER A 323 6.25 -1.11 10.02
CA SER A 323 5.58 -2.32 9.53
C SER A 323 4.60 -1.98 8.39
N LEU A 324 4.46 -2.89 7.42
CA LEU A 324 3.49 -2.70 6.34
C LEU A 324 2.05 -2.64 6.85
N LYS A 325 1.77 -3.26 8.00
CA LYS A 325 0.49 -3.13 8.71
C LYS A 325 0.24 -1.68 9.10
N ASP A 326 1.19 -1.03 9.76
CA ASP A 326 1.02 0.35 10.25
C ASP A 326 0.92 1.34 9.08
N VAL A 327 1.71 1.12 8.02
CA VAL A 327 1.59 1.90 6.78
C VAL A 327 0.22 1.72 6.13
N ALA A 328 -0.28 0.48 6.02
CA ALA A 328 -1.61 0.21 5.45
C ALA A 328 -2.72 0.86 6.29
N LEU A 329 -2.68 0.72 7.62
CA LEU A 329 -3.65 1.34 8.54
C LEU A 329 -3.62 2.86 8.45
N THR A 330 -2.43 3.47 8.36
CA THR A 330 -2.26 4.92 8.17
C THR A 330 -2.96 5.39 6.89
N LEU A 331 -2.80 4.67 5.78
CA LEU A 331 -3.45 4.98 4.50
C LEU A 331 -5.00 4.85 4.58
N LEU A 332 -5.48 3.80 5.25
CA LEU A 332 -6.91 3.53 5.38
C LEU A 332 -7.58 4.56 6.30
N GLN A 333 -7.08 4.74 7.51
CA GLN A 333 -7.66 5.62 8.53
C GLN A 333 -7.70 7.08 8.08
N ASN A 334 -6.64 7.56 7.42
CA ASN A 334 -6.54 8.95 6.97
C ASN A 334 -7.15 9.19 5.58
N LYS A 335 -7.78 8.18 4.97
CA LYS A 335 -8.40 8.25 3.63
C LYS A 335 -7.44 8.72 2.51
N ILE A 336 -6.14 8.51 2.65
CA ILE A 336 -5.12 8.91 1.66
C ILE A 336 -4.72 7.74 0.75
N SER A 337 -4.12 8.06 -0.39
CA SER A 337 -3.73 7.07 -1.42
C SER A 337 -2.27 6.62 -1.34
N ALA A 338 -1.39 7.42 -0.72
CA ALA A 338 0.02 7.12 -0.59
C ALA A 338 0.68 7.95 0.53
N VAL A 339 1.81 7.48 1.06
CA VAL A 339 2.68 8.19 2.00
C VAL A 339 4.13 8.18 1.49
N PRO A 340 4.91 9.26 1.67
CA PRO A 340 6.34 9.25 1.44
C PRO A 340 7.04 8.37 2.50
N VAL A 341 7.97 7.53 2.06
CA VAL A 341 8.87 6.78 2.93
C VAL A 341 10.15 7.61 3.05
N LEU A 342 10.42 8.12 4.24
CA LEU A 342 11.56 8.99 4.52
C LEU A 342 12.55 8.28 5.43
N HIS A 343 13.83 8.44 5.10
CA HIS A 343 14.91 8.09 6.01
C HIS A 343 15.50 9.36 6.60
N SER A 344 15.55 9.42 7.92
CA SER A 344 16.21 10.49 8.64
C SER A 344 17.63 10.04 8.99
N SER A 345 18.63 10.84 8.64
CA SER A 345 20.01 10.60 9.09
C SER A 345 20.10 10.62 10.63
N GLU A 346 21.06 9.91 11.20
CA GLU A 346 21.34 9.88 12.65
C GLU A 346 21.56 11.29 13.25
N ASP A 347 22.09 12.21 12.43
CA ASP A 347 22.31 13.61 12.80
C ASP A 347 21.02 14.49 12.74
N GLY A 348 19.89 13.92 12.30
CA GLY A 348 18.59 14.61 12.16
C GLY A 348 18.55 15.76 11.15
N SER A 349 19.64 15.98 10.39
CA SER A 349 19.88 17.18 9.61
C SER A 349 19.21 17.21 8.23
N SER A 350 18.83 16.05 7.69
CA SER A 350 18.08 15.96 6.42
C SER A 350 17.25 14.67 6.34
N SER A 351 16.05 14.79 5.78
CA SER A 351 15.19 13.65 5.48
C SER A 351 15.28 13.32 3.99
N GLN A 352 15.69 12.09 3.68
CA GLN A 352 15.79 11.60 2.32
C GLN A 352 14.51 10.86 1.93
N LEU A 353 13.91 11.26 0.80
CA LEU A 353 12.79 10.53 0.21
C LEU A 353 13.30 9.25 -0.46
N LEU A 354 12.93 8.10 0.09
CA LEU A 354 13.33 6.79 -0.43
C LEU A 354 12.29 6.20 -1.38
N HIS A 355 11.00 6.37 -1.07
CA HIS A 355 9.91 5.79 -1.85
C HIS A 355 8.57 6.49 -1.57
N THR A 356 7.52 6.13 -2.32
CA THR A 356 6.13 6.54 -2.05
C THR A 356 5.29 5.29 -1.91
N ALA A 357 5.06 4.87 -0.66
CA ALA A 357 4.30 3.66 -0.35
C ALA A 357 2.81 3.88 -0.60
N CYS A 358 2.15 2.86 -1.15
CA CYS A 358 0.71 2.87 -1.41
C CYS A 358 0.11 1.47 -1.27
N LEU A 359 -1.22 1.40 -1.16
CA LEU A 359 -1.93 0.12 -1.01
C LEU A 359 -1.67 -0.85 -2.18
N ALA A 360 -1.50 -0.36 -3.42
CA ALA A 360 -1.15 -1.22 -4.56
C ALA A 360 0.22 -1.88 -4.38
N GLY A 361 1.22 -1.14 -3.88
CA GLY A 361 2.55 -1.68 -3.58
C GLY A 361 2.51 -2.74 -2.49
N ILE A 362 1.75 -2.49 -1.41
CA ILE A 362 1.54 -3.45 -0.33
C ILE A 362 0.81 -4.69 -0.84
N LEU A 363 -0.23 -4.51 -1.66
CA LEU A 363 -0.99 -5.62 -2.25
C LEU A 363 -0.14 -6.49 -3.17
N ASN A 364 0.73 -5.85 -3.96
CA ASN A 364 1.69 -6.54 -4.81
C ASN A 364 2.68 -7.35 -3.97
N HIS A 365 3.13 -6.81 -2.85
CA HIS A 365 4.00 -7.51 -1.91
C HIS A 365 3.29 -8.76 -1.32
N ILE A 366 2.02 -8.63 -0.90
CA ILE A 366 1.18 -9.77 -0.47
C ILE A 366 1.05 -10.81 -1.59
N CYS A 367 0.68 -10.39 -2.80
CA CYS A 367 0.47 -11.30 -3.93
C CYS A 367 1.74 -12.08 -4.31
N ARG A 368 2.91 -11.43 -4.22
CA ARG A 368 4.20 -12.09 -4.46
C ARG A 368 4.53 -13.13 -3.39
N HIS A 369 4.28 -12.82 -2.12
CA HIS A 369 4.57 -13.74 -1.02
C HIS A 369 3.69 -14.99 -1.07
N PHE A 370 2.38 -14.83 -1.28
CA PHE A 370 1.43 -15.94 -1.24
C PHE A 370 1.15 -16.60 -2.60
N ARG A 371 1.86 -16.20 -3.68
CA ARG A 371 1.61 -16.72 -5.05
C ARG A 371 1.57 -18.25 -5.13
N HIS A 372 2.41 -18.92 -4.36
CA HIS A 372 2.53 -20.38 -4.36
C HIS A 372 1.85 -21.05 -3.16
N SER A 373 1.20 -20.28 -2.28
CA SER A 373 0.60 -20.76 -1.04
C SER A 373 -0.79 -20.17 -0.80
N LEU A 374 -1.62 -20.11 -1.85
CA LEU A 374 -2.98 -19.56 -1.79
C LEU A 374 -3.90 -20.33 -0.82
N GLU A 375 -3.61 -21.60 -0.56
CA GLU A 375 -4.31 -22.41 0.46
C GLU A 375 -4.14 -21.85 1.88
N TYR A 376 -3.07 -21.10 2.11
CA TYR A 376 -2.84 -20.42 3.39
C TYR A 376 -3.78 -19.23 3.60
N LEU A 377 -4.40 -18.71 2.53
CA LEU A 377 -5.38 -17.62 2.60
C LEU A 377 -6.70 -18.06 1.95
N PRO A 378 -7.52 -18.91 2.61
CA PRO A 378 -8.76 -19.44 2.02
C PRO A 378 -9.64 -18.38 1.35
N ILE A 379 -9.72 -17.16 1.92
CA ILE A 379 -10.52 -16.06 1.38
C ILE A 379 -10.11 -15.65 -0.05
N VAL A 380 -8.84 -15.79 -0.45
CA VAL A 380 -8.37 -15.29 -1.75
C VAL A 380 -8.87 -16.16 -2.91
N GLN A 381 -9.30 -17.38 -2.62
CA GLN A 381 -9.87 -18.30 -3.61
C GLN A 381 -11.38 -18.08 -3.80
N GLN A 382 -12.03 -17.39 -2.86
CA GLN A 382 -13.46 -17.16 -2.89
C GLN A 382 -13.85 -16.20 -4.04
N PRO A 383 -14.97 -16.46 -4.74
CA PRO A 383 -15.54 -15.53 -5.71
C PRO A 383 -15.90 -14.20 -5.06
N VAL A 384 -15.58 -13.09 -5.72
CA VAL A 384 -15.81 -11.76 -5.14
C VAL A 384 -17.26 -11.42 -4.89
N GLY A 385 -18.19 -12.02 -5.65
CA GLY A 385 -19.64 -11.89 -5.41
C GLY A 385 -20.12 -12.49 -4.09
N ASN A 386 -19.36 -13.41 -3.50
CA ASN A 386 -19.72 -14.06 -2.22
C ASN A 386 -19.19 -13.29 -1.00
N LEU A 387 -18.23 -12.38 -1.21
CA LEU A 387 -17.52 -11.69 -0.14
C LEU A 387 -18.19 -10.35 0.22
N PRO A 388 -18.14 -9.93 1.50
CA PRO A 388 -18.85 -8.73 1.97
C PRO A 388 -18.02 -7.45 1.77
N PHE A 389 -17.65 -7.13 0.53
CA PHE A 389 -16.84 -5.96 0.19
C PHE A 389 -17.19 -5.39 -1.19
N GLY A 390 -16.67 -4.20 -1.50
CA GLY A 390 -16.97 -3.50 -2.75
C GLY A 390 -18.30 -2.74 -2.72
N THR A 391 -18.57 -1.98 -3.77
CA THR A 391 -19.83 -1.25 -3.95
C THR A 391 -20.63 -1.90 -5.07
N TRP A 392 -21.84 -2.36 -4.77
CA TRP A 392 -22.67 -3.16 -5.69
C TRP A 392 -23.98 -2.46 -6.00
N THR A 393 -24.57 -2.79 -7.15
CA THR A 393 -25.95 -2.41 -7.50
C THR A 393 -26.95 -3.03 -6.52
N ARG A 394 -28.11 -2.39 -6.36
CA ARG A 394 -29.16 -2.82 -5.43
C ARG A 394 -29.78 -4.17 -5.82
N GLU A 395 -29.74 -4.51 -7.11
CA GLU A 395 -30.38 -5.71 -7.67
C GLU A 395 -29.54 -6.97 -7.46
N VAL A 396 -28.21 -6.84 -7.46
CA VAL A 396 -27.27 -7.94 -7.23
C VAL A 396 -26.99 -8.13 -5.73
N GLY A 397 -27.20 -7.09 -4.92
CA GLY A 397 -26.93 -7.07 -3.49
C GLY A 397 -28.15 -7.34 -2.62
N GLY A 398 -28.38 -8.59 -2.21
CA GLY A 398 -29.14 -8.90 -0.98
C GLY A 398 -28.44 -8.42 0.31
N ARG A 399 -27.25 -7.82 0.18
CA ARG A 399 -26.49 -7.18 1.25
C ARG A 399 -26.61 -5.67 1.08
N ALA A 400 -27.00 -4.96 2.14
CA ALA A 400 -27.01 -3.51 2.17
C ALA A 400 -25.57 -2.98 2.02
N SER A 401 -25.14 -2.72 0.78
CA SER A 401 -23.94 -1.91 0.56
C SER A 401 -24.23 -0.55 1.18
N SER A 402 -23.37 -0.07 2.08
CA SER A 402 -23.52 1.24 2.70
C SER A 402 -23.45 2.39 1.68
N ARG A 403 -23.04 2.12 0.44
CA ARG A 403 -22.83 3.09 -0.63
C ARG A 403 -23.63 2.71 -1.86
N VAL A 404 -24.22 3.73 -2.50
CA VAL A 404 -24.89 3.56 -3.79
C VAL A 404 -23.84 3.59 -4.89
N LEU A 405 -23.91 2.65 -5.83
CA LEU A 405 -23.09 2.68 -7.03
C LEU A 405 -23.54 3.85 -7.91
N LEU A 406 -22.64 4.82 -8.10
CA LEU A 406 -22.86 5.95 -9.01
C LEU A 406 -22.40 5.58 -10.41
N THR A 407 -23.17 5.97 -11.42
CA THR A 407 -22.86 5.82 -12.85
C THR A 407 -23.06 7.15 -13.57
N LEU A 408 -22.40 7.31 -14.72
CA LEU A 408 -22.59 8.42 -15.65
C LEU A 408 -23.10 7.88 -16.99
N HIS A 409 -23.77 8.74 -17.75
CA HIS A 409 -24.08 8.53 -19.15
C HIS A 409 -23.16 9.35 -20.05
N SER A 410 -23.07 8.98 -21.32
CA SER A 410 -22.23 9.65 -22.32
C SER A 410 -22.64 11.11 -22.59
N GLY A 411 -23.89 11.46 -22.33
CA GLY A 411 -24.44 12.81 -22.42
C GLY A 411 -24.24 13.68 -21.17
N ASP A 412 -23.76 13.11 -20.06
CA ASP A 412 -23.54 13.86 -18.84
C ASP A 412 -22.40 14.88 -18.99
N LEU A 413 -22.44 15.92 -18.15
CA LEU A 413 -21.42 16.96 -18.14
C LEU A 413 -20.20 16.55 -17.32
N LEU A 414 -19.01 16.97 -17.78
CA LEU A 414 -17.75 16.82 -17.06
C LEU A 414 -17.82 17.48 -15.67
N SER A 415 -18.39 18.66 -15.56
CA SER A 415 -18.57 19.36 -14.27
C SER A 415 -19.36 18.52 -13.26
N SER A 416 -20.42 17.82 -13.69
CA SER A 416 -21.19 16.90 -12.86
C SER A 416 -20.33 15.72 -12.41
N ALA A 417 -19.57 15.11 -13.33
CA ALA A 417 -18.63 14.03 -13.00
C ALA A 417 -17.59 14.48 -11.96
N LEU A 418 -17.00 15.67 -12.13
CA LEU A 418 -16.02 16.24 -11.20
C LEU A 418 -16.61 16.48 -9.80
N LYS A 419 -17.84 17.00 -9.71
CA LYS A 419 -18.55 17.19 -8.44
C LYS A 419 -18.81 15.85 -7.75
N LEU A 420 -19.34 14.87 -8.47
CA LEU A 420 -19.59 13.52 -7.93
C LEU A 420 -18.31 12.85 -7.40
N LEU A 421 -17.16 13.05 -8.04
CA LEU A 421 -15.87 12.54 -7.57
C LEU A 421 -15.43 13.17 -6.24
N ILE A 422 -15.66 14.48 -6.06
CA ILE A 422 -15.26 15.20 -4.85
C ILE A 422 -16.26 14.96 -3.71
N GLU A 423 -17.55 15.19 -3.97
CA GLU A 423 -18.64 15.05 -2.98
C GLU A 423 -18.85 13.60 -2.54
N GLY A 424 -18.75 12.65 -3.48
CA GLY A 424 -18.86 11.22 -3.18
C GLY A 424 -17.61 10.61 -2.56
N GLU A 425 -16.52 11.38 -2.42
CA GLU A 425 -15.18 10.89 -2.02
C GLU A 425 -14.73 9.65 -2.84
N ILE A 426 -15.18 9.55 -4.09
CA ILE A 426 -14.88 8.43 -4.99
C ILE A 426 -13.82 8.82 -6.01
N SER A 427 -13.08 7.81 -6.48
CA SER A 427 -11.95 8.05 -7.38
C SER A 427 -12.29 7.86 -8.86
N SER A 428 -13.44 7.29 -9.20
CA SER A 428 -13.98 7.18 -10.57
C SER A 428 -15.47 6.93 -10.55
N ILE A 429 -16.05 7.02 -11.75
CA ILE A 429 -17.43 6.68 -12.03
C ILE A 429 -17.47 5.87 -13.34
N PRO A 430 -18.10 4.68 -13.36
CA PRO A 430 -18.42 3.98 -14.60
C PRO A 430 -19.34 4.80 -15.50
N ILE A 431 -19.08 4.78 -16.80
CA ILE A 431 -19.92 5.37 -17.83
C ILE A 431 -20.66 4.23 -18.54
N VAL A 432 -21.98 4.31 -18.57
CA VAL A 432 -22.86 3.26 -19.08
C VAL A 432 -23.74 3.76 -20.23
N ASP A 433 -24.24 2.82 -21.02
CA ASP A 433 -25.29 3.08 -22.02
C ASP A 433 -26.68 3.09 -21.37
N ASP A 434 -27.72 3.25 -22.20
CA ASP A 434 -29.12 3.28 -21.74
C ASP A 434 -29.59 1.94 -21.15
N ASN A 435 -28.89 0.84 -21.45
CA ASN A 435 -29.16 -0.50 -20.91
C ASN A 435 -28.32 -0.79 -19.64
N GLY A 436 -27.54 0.17 -19.15
CA GLY A 436 -26.63 -0.01 -18.01
C GLY A 436 -25.36 -0.79 -18.35
N ALA A 437 -25.10 -1.08 -19.62
CA ALA A 437 -23.90 -1.77 -20.06
C ALA A 437 -22.68 -0.83 -20.04
N LEU A 438 -21.54 -1.36 -19.60
CA LEU A 438 -20.32 -0.58 -19.43
C LEU A 438 -19.72 -0.10 -20.76
N ILE A 439 -19.70 1.22 -20.96
CA ILE A 439 -18.99 1.90 -22.05
C ILE A 439 -17.54 2.17 -21.67
N ASN A 440 -17.31 2.87 -20.54
CA ASN A 440 -15.97 3.27 -20.10
C ASN A 440 -15.97 3.62 -18.59
N VAL A 441 -14.87 4.16 -18.08
CA VAL A 441 -14.74 4.65 -16.70
C VAL A 441 -14.05 6.01 -16.73
N TYR A 442 -14.60 6.99 -16.01
CA TYR A 442 -13.93 8.27 -15.79
C TYR A 442 -13.34 8.34 -14.38
N SER A 443 -12.02 8.43 -14.28
CA SER A 443 -11.26 8.51 -13.04
C SER A 443 -10.75 9.93 -12.77
N ARG A 444 -10.50 10.27 -11.50
CA ARG A 444 -9.84 11.54 -11.14
C ARG A 444 -8.55 11.77 -11.91
N SER A 445 -7.75 10.73 -12.17
CA SER A 445 -6.52 10.83 -12.95
C SER A 445 -6.74 11.29 -14.39
N ASP A 446 -7.90 11.03 -15.00
CA ASP A 446 -8.18 11.41 -16.38
C ASP A 446 -8.21 12.93 -16.56
N ILE A 447 -8.53 13.71 -15.52
CA ILE A 447 -8.52 15.17 -15.62
C ILE A 447 -7.12 15.74 -15.91
N THR A 448 -6.07 15.03 -15.49
CA THR A 448 -4.68 15.45 -15.76
C THR A 448 -4.35 15.39 -17.26
N SER A 449 -5.07 14.58 -18.05
CA SER A 449 -4.92 14.57 -19.51
C SER A 449 -5.34 15.89 -20.15
N LEU A 450 -6.26 16.65 -19.55
CA LEU A 450 -6.65 17.95 -20.07
C LEU A 450 -5.50 18.96 -19.99
N ALA A 451 -4.54 18.75 -19.09
CA ALA A 451 -3.31 19.53 -19.02
C ALA A 451 -2.45 19.35 -20.28
N ARG A 452 -2.57 18.21 -20.98
CA ARG A 452 -1.90 17.97 -22.25
C ARG A 452 -2.51 18.86 -23.33
N GLY A 453 -1.70 19.72 -23.96
CA GLY A 453 -2.15 20.54 -25.08
C GLY A 453 -3.11 21.69 -24.71
N ASN A 454 -3.18 22.07 -23.43
CA ASN A 454 -4.05 23.13 -22.91
C ASN A 454 -5.55 22.92 -23.23
N VAL A 455 -6.01 21.67 -23.21
CA VAL A 455 -7.42 21.34 -23.53
C VAL A 455 -8.37 21.97 -22.51
N TYR A 456 -7.98 22.05 -21.23
CA TYR A 456 -8.77 22.75 -20.20
C TYR A 456 -9.06 24.23 -20.52
N ALA A 457 -8.22 24.90 -21.31
CA ALA A 457 -8.38 26.32 -21.68
C ALA A 457 -9.23 26.49 -22.95
N ARG A 458 -9.45 25.41 -23.71
CA ARG A 458 -10.21 25.42 -24.97
C ARG A 458 -11.69 25.15 -24.77
N PHE A 459 -12.05 24.53 -23.65
CA PHE A 459 -13.42 24.11 -23.36
C PHE A 459 -13.86 24.66 -22.02
N ARG A 460 -15.10 25.13 -21.94
CA ARG A 460 -15.71 25.41 -20.64
C ARG A 460 -16.12 24.09 -20.00
N LEU A 461 -15.61 23.83 -18.79
CA LEU A 461 -15.82 22.56 -18.07
C LEU A 461 -17.32 22.28 -17.79
N ASP A 462 -18.16 23.31 -17.70
CA ASP A 462 -19.62 23.22 -17.56
C ASP A 462 -20.36 22.83 -18.84
N GLN A 463 -19.70 22.84 -20.00
CA GLN A 463 -20.33 22.51 -21.28
C GLN A 463 -19.79 21.23 -21.91
N MET A 464 -18.63 20.76 -21.47
CA MET A 464 -18.01 19.57 -22.02
C MET A 464 -18.77 18.32 -21.58
N ILE A 465 -19.27 17.54 -22.54
CA ILE A 465 -19.99 16.28 -22.28
C ILE A 465 -19.02 15.10 -22.24
N MET A 466 -19.39 14.02 -21.54
CA MET A 466 -18.56 12.83 -21.38
C MET A 466 -18.15 12.21 -22.72
N THR A 467 -18.99 12.25 -23.74
CA THR A 467 -18.63 11.78 -25.10
C THR A 467 -17.39 12.49 -25.67
N GLN A 468 -17.30 13.82 -25.50
CA GLN A 468 -16.15 14.61 -25.96
C GLN A 468 -14.92 14.33 -25.09
N VAL A 469 -15.11 14.19 -23.78
CA VAL A 469 -14.05 13.81 -22.84
C VAL A 469 -13.46 12.46 -23.24
N LEU A 470 -14.31 11.48 -23.55
CA LEU A 470 -13.87 10.16 -23.98
C LEU A 470 -13.07 10.20 -25.27
N GLN A 471 -13.43 11.03 -26.25
CA GLN A 471 -12.65 11.19 -27.49
C GLN A 471 -11.22 11.69 -27.21
N VAL A 472 -11.07 12.71 -26.35
CA VAL A 472 -9.76 13.24 -25.94
C VAL A 472 -8.94 12.16 -25.22
N LEU A 473 -9.60 11.31 -24.43
CA LEU A 473 -8.93 10.27 -23.67
C LEU A 473 -8.62 9.00 -24.49
N ASP A 474 -9.41 8.67 -25.52
CA ASP A 474 -9.28 7.45 -26.32
C ASP A 474 -8.07 7.51 -27.27
N GLU A 475 -7.65 8.71 -27.68
CA GLU A 475 -6.37 8.94 -28.35
C GLU A 475 -5.15 8.53 -27.49
N ALA A 476 -5.32 8.37 -26.17
CA ALA A 476 -4.24 8.12 -25.24
C ALA A 476 -4.15 6.65 -24.74
N SER A 477 -5.23 5.86 -24.72
CA SER A 477 -5.16 4.43 -24.30
C SER A 477 -6.50 3.66 -24.38
N ARG A 478 -6.49 2.53 -25.12
CA ARG A 478 -7.63 1.59 -25.32
C ARG A 478 -7.86 0.56 -24.19
N ASP A 479 -6.97 0.46 -23.19
CA ASP A 479 -7.03 -0.60 -22.15
C ASP A 479 -7.19 -0.03 -20.72
N ARG A 480 -7.99 1.04 -20.58
CA ARG A 480 -8.13 1.78 -19.31
C ARG A 480 -9.11 1.17 -18.32
N CYS A 481 -10.08 0.41 -18.80
CA CYS A 481 -11.10 -0.19 -17.96
C CYS A 481 -10.74 -1.63 -17.63
N ARG A 482 -10.32 -1.89 -16.39
CA ARG A 482 -10.19 -3.25 -15.88
C ARG A 482 -11.56 -3.73 -15.41
N THR A 483 -12.03 -4.82 -15.99
CA THR A 483 -13.30 -5.45 -15.65
C THR A 483 -13.08 -6.83 -15.03
N CYS A 484 -14.06 -7.28 -14.27
CA CYS A 484 -14.19 -8.65 -13.81
C CYS A 484 -15.67 -9.05 -13.75
N THR A 485 -15.92 -10.31 -13.44
CA THR A 485 -17.24 -10.84 -13.12
C THR A 485 -17.31 -11.13 -11.62
N ARG A 486 -18.52 -11.25 -11.08
CA ARG A 486 -18.73 -11.67 -9.68
C ARG A 486 -18.19 -13.07 -9.35
N PHE A 487 -17.89 -13.87 -10.37
CA PHE A 487 -17.37 -15.23 -10.22
C PHE A 487 -15.84 -15.28 -10.16
N ASP A 488 -15.15 -14.18 -10.50
CA ASP A 488 -13.70 -14.11 -10.38
C ASP A 488 -13.26 -14.21 -8.91
N SER A 489 -12.12 -14.86 -8.68
CA SER A 489 -11.56 -15.01 -7.34
C SER A 489 -11.01 -13.70 -6.80
N LEU A 490 -11.02 -13.53 -5.48
CA LEU A 490 -10.40 -12.38 -4.83
C LEU A 490 -8.92 -12.24 -5.22
N TYR A 491 -8.17 -13.34 -5.34
CA TYR A 491 -6.76 -13.32 -5.76
C TYR A 491 -6.59 -12.67 -7.12
N ARG A 492 -7.44 -13.01 -8.10
CA ARG A 492 -7.41 -12.40 -9.43
C ARG A 492 -7.60 -10.90 -9.35
N ILE A 493 -8.54 -10.44 -8.51
CA ILE A 493 -8.78 -9.01 -8.31
C ILE A 493 -7.59 -8.35 -7.61
N MET A 494 -6.98 -9.01 -6.64
CA MET A 494 -5.79 -8.52 -5.95
C MET A 494 -4.60 -8.36 -6.92
N GLU A 495 -4.36 -9.32 -7.81
CA GLU A 495 -3.32 -9.22 -8.84
C GLU A 495 -3.55 -8.02 -9.77
N VAL A 496 -4.79 -7.81 -10.22
CA VAL A 496 -5.14 -6.69 -11.10
C VAL A 496 -4.96 -5.35 -10.39
N LEU A 497 -5.35 -5.24 -9.12
CA LEU A 497 -5.21 -4.03 -8.32
C LEU A 497 -3.78 -3.79 -7.81
N SER A 498 -2.89 -4.79 -7.89
CA SER A 498 -1.48 -4.67 -7.51
C SER A 498 -0.67 -3.81 -8.49
N ASP A 499 -1.20 -3.55 -9.69
CA ASP A 499 -0.66 -2.57 -10.62
C ASP A 499 -0.95 -1.14 -10.10
N PRO A 500 0.07 -0.31 -9.81
CA PRO A 500 -0.13 1.05 -9.31
C PRO A 500 -0.92 1.99 -10.24
N THR A 501 -1.03 1.64 -11.52
CA THR A 501 -1.82 2.37 -12.52
C THR A 501 -3.31 1.99 -12.44
N VAL A 502 -3.62 0.80 -11.92
CA VAL A 502 -4.99 0.32 -11.73
C VAL A 502 -5.47 0.70 -10.33
N ARG A 503 -6.60 1.40 -10.26
CA ARG A 503 -7.14 1.90 -8.97
C ARG A 503 -8.39 1.16 -8.52
N ARG A 504 -9.01 0.43 -9.44
CA ARG A 504 -10.29 -0.24 -9.26
C ARG A 504 -10.50 -1.29 -10.35
N VAL A 505 -11.47 -2.16 -10.13
CA VAL A 505 -12.00 -3.10 -11.13
C VAL A 505 -13.51 -2.95 -11.16
N VAL A 506 -14.10 -2.85 -12.35
CA VAL A 506 -15.56 -2.78 -12.53
C VAL A 506 -16.10 -4.19 -12.70
N VAL A 507 -17.09 -4.55 -11.89
CA VAL A 507 -17.77 -5.84 -11.98
C VAL A 507 -18.89 -5.73 -12.99
N ILE A 508 -18.90 -6.61 -13.99
CA ILE A 508 -19.91 -6.64 -15.05
C ILE A 508 -20.53 -8.03 -15.18
N ASP A 509 -21.79 -8.08 -15.59
CA ASP A 509 -22.41 -9.31 -16.06
C ASP A 509 -21.75 -9.74 -17.37
N PRO A 510 -21.32 -11.01 -17.52
CA PRO A 510 -20.55 -11.46 -18.67
C PRO A 510 -21.32 -11.40 -20.00
N ASN A 511 -22.65 -11.45 -19.98
CA ASN A 511 -23.46 -11.52 -21.20
C ASN A 511 -23.91 -10.12 -21.65
N SER A 512 -24.52 -9.37 -20.73
CA SER A 512 -25.08 -8.04 -20.99
C SER A 512 -24.06 -6.92 -20.87
N ARG A 513 -22.90 -7.19 -20.24
CA ARG A 513 -21.93 -6.17 -19.79
C ARG A 513 -22.54 -5.13 -18.84
N HIS A 514 -23.71 -5.42 -18.27
CA HIS A 514 -24.35 -4.57 -17.28
C HIS A 514 -23.42 -4.40 -16.08
N VAL A 515 -23.27 -3.16 -15.60
CA VAL A 515 -22.41 -2.89 -14.43
C VAL A 515 -23.08 -3.41 -13.17
N GLU A 516 -22.50 -4.43 -12.55
CA GLU A 516 -23.00 -5.00 -11.29
C GLU A 516 -22.39 -4.33 -10.06
N GLY A 517 -21.16 -3.82 -10.17
CA GLY A 517 -20.44 -3.24 -9.04
C GLY A 517 -19.08 -2.64 -9.38
N ILE A 518 -18.38 -2.14 -8.36
CA ILE A 518 -17.01 -1.63 -8.45
C ILE A 518 -16.23 -2.01 -7.19
N ILE A 519 -15.01 -2.49 -7.40
CA ILE A 519 -14.10 -2.91 -6.32
C ILE A 519 -12.86 -2.04 -6.36
N THR A 520 -12.52 -1.42 -5.23
CA THR A 520 -11.32 -0.59 -5.07
C THR A 520 -10.26 -1.25 -4.20
N LEU A 521 -9.03 -0.74 -4.25
CA LEU A 521 -7.95 -1.11 -3.32
C LEU A 521 -8.39 -1.01 -1.85
N ARG A 522 -9.13 0.05 -1.50
CA ARG A 522 -9.59 0.28 -0.14
C ARG A 522 -10.60 -0.78 0.29
N ASP A 523 -11.48 -1.21 -0.61
CA ASP A 523 -12.45 -2.27 -0.31
C ASP A 523 -11.75 -3.59 -0.03
N VAL A 524 -10.74 -3.95 -0.83
CA VAL A 524 -9.91 -5.14 -0.58
C VAL A 524 -9.23 -5.03 0.77
N PHE A 525 -8.54 -3.94 1.07
CA PHE A 525 -7.84 -3.80 2.35
C PHE A 525 -8.79 -3.74 3.57
N ASN A 526 -9.98 -3.16 3.43
CA ASN A 526 -11.00 -3.22 4.49
C ASN A 526 -11.50 -4.65 4.71
N LEU A 527 -11.59 -5.48 3.66
CA LEU A 527 -11.87 -6.90 3.81
C LEU A 527 -10.71 -7.62 4.50
N LEU A 528 -9.47 -7.36 4.07
CA LEU A 528 -8.27 -8.07 4.53
C LEU A 528 -7.78 -7.66 5.94
N LEU A 529 -8.09 -6.44 6.39
CA LEU A 529 -7.60 -5.88 7.66
C LEU A 529 -8.69 -5.37 8.61
N GLY A 530 -9.95 -5.31 8.16
CA GLY A 530 -11.07 -4.75 8.93
C GLY A 530 -11.92 -5.78 9.64
#